data_AF-A0A6P0WRD1-F1
#
_entry.id   AF-A0A6P0WRD1-F1
#
_cell.length_a   1.000
_cell.length_b   1.000
_cell.length_c   1.000
_cell.angle_alpha   90.00
_cell.angle_beta   90.00
_cell.angle_gamma   90.00
#
_symmetry.space_group_name_H-M   'P 1'
#
loop_
_entity.id
_entity.type
_entity.pdbx_description
1 polymer ?
#
loop_
_entity_poly.entity_id
_entity_poly.type
_entity_poly.pdbx_seq_one_letter_code
_entity_poly.pdbx_strand_id
1 'polypeptide(L)'
;MLLLLNSNNQNSTEQQNDEVWREILLNRLRKRRHQLGIPTWEALRAKSGLTSYELQQVCKGEIGQLKISQLRKLATALDWSLEELIHNIDYQSILLVAKSRISNLVKATTEATKLRQLQQQCFRLRKELQHQSKQLNTDFQKSTFEQLQTLLTNYPSASQMAQAKPNLPAKNLTSLFTPLENLLQSWGYEPIGKPWEQVPYNPQLHQADTDDIKEGELVYVRFIGYRDRQSNDRNTAKTTGDTQQTKILCPAKVSRTLPGGIKN
;
A
#
# COMPACT_ATOMS: atom_id res chain seq x y z
N MET A 1 4.92 -0.30 26.39
CA MET A 1 5.49 -1.43 25.62
C MET A 1 6.08 -0.87 24.33
N LEU A 2 7.31 -0.36 24.36
CA LEU A 2 8.19 -0.05 23.21
C LEU A 2 9.45 0.63 23.78
N LEU A 3 10.37 -0.15 24.35
CA LEU A 3 11.62 0.36 24.93
C LEU A 3 12.86 -0.52 24.66
N LEU A 4 12.89 -1.32 23.58
CA LEU A 4 14.02 -2.25 23.36
C LEU A 4 14.47 -2.38 21.91
N LEU A 5 14.78 -1.29 21.23
CA LEU A 5 15.50 -1.37 19.94
C LEU A 5 16.46 -0.19 19.74
N ASN A 6 17.49 -0.05 20.58
CA ASN A 6 18.72 0.62 20.10
C ASN A 6 19.99 0.35 20.93
N SER A 7 20.32 -0.92 21.21
CA SER A 7 21.60 -1.26 21.85
C SER A 7 22.49 -2.20 21.02
N ASN A 8 22.00 -2.74 19.89
CA ASN A 8 22.76 -3.71 19.09
C ASN A 8 23.50 -3.13 17.88
N ASN A 9 23.28 -1.86 17.51
CA ASN A 9 23.92 -1.28 16.31
C ASN A 9 25.20 -0.48 16.61
N GLN A 10 25.52 -0.23 17.88
CA GLN A 10 26.78 0.42 18.27
C GLN A 10 27.95 -0.57 18.36
N ASN A 11 27.71 -1.80 18.84
CA ASN A 11 28.77 -2.80 18.97
C ASN A 11 29.35 -3.27 17.61
N SER A 12 28.52 -3.43 16.58
CA SER A 12 28.99 -3.87 15.26
C SER A 12 29.74 -2.77 14.49
N THR A 13 29.42 -1.50 14.74
CA THR A 13 30.13 -0.37 14.13
C THR A 13 31.44 -0.06 14.84
N GLU A 14 31.53 -0.25 16.17
CA GLU A 14 32.79 -0.11 16.91
C GLU A 14 33.81 -1.20 16.53
N GLN A 15 33.39 -2.47 16.44
CA GLN A 15 34.30 -3.57 16.08
C GLN A 15 34.84 -3.45 14.65
N GLN A 16 34.01 -3.03 13.70
CA GLN A 16 34.45 -2.82 12.32
C GLN A 16 35.38 -1.61 12.19
N ASN A 17 35.18 -0.58 13.01
CA ASN A 17 36.09 0.57 13.06
C ASN A 17 37.45 0.16 13.65
N ASP A 18 37.48 -0.66 14.70
CA ASP A 18 38.72 -1.14 15.36
C ASP A 18 39.63 -1.96 14.43
N GLU A 19 39.06 -2.78 13.54
CA GLU A 19 39.84 -3.56 12.57
C GLU A 19 40.47 -2.68 11.48
N VAL A 20 39.72 -1.70 10.99
CA VAL A 20 40.23 -0.71 10.01
C VAL A 20 41.32 0.17 10.63
N TRP A 21 41.20 0.53 11.92
CA TRP A 21 42.23 1.28 12.64
C TRP A 21 43.55 0.52 12.76
N ARG A 22 43.49 -0.77 13.09
CA ARG A 22 44.67 -1.65 13.19
C ARG A 22 45.48 -1.66 11.90
N GLU A 23 44.82 -1.87 10.76
CA GLU A 23 45.50 -1.94 9.46
C GLU A 23 46.14 -0.62 9.06
N ILE A 24 45.46 0.51 9.26
CA ILE A 24 46.00 1.84 8.91
C ILE A 24 47.21 2.20 9.78
N LEU A 25 47.12 1.97 11.10
CA LEU A 25 48.21 2.21 12.05
C LEU A 25 49.44 1.35 11.69
N LEU A 26 49.23 0.04 11.51
CA LEU A 26 50.28 -0.91 11.18
C LEU A 26 50.98 -0.57 9.87
N ASN A 27 50.24 -0.17 8.84
CA ASN A 27 50.80 0.22 7.55
C ASN A 27 51.67 1.48 7.65
N ARG A 28 51.23 2.48 8.43
CA ARG A 28 51.98 3.72 8.63
C ARG A 28 53.27 3.48 9.42
N LEU A 29 53.21 2.68 10.48
CA LEU A 29 54.37 2.25 11.26
C LEU A 29 55.33 1.42 10.40
N ARG A 30 54.82 0.46 9.60
CA ARG A 30 55.63 -0.35 8.67
C ARG A 30 56.37 0.52 7.66
N LYS A 31 55.69 1.50 7.05
CA LYS A 31 56.28 2.44 6.09
C LYS A 31 57.42 3.24 6.73
N ARG A 32 57.21 3.81 7.91
CA ARG A 32 58.24 4.58 8.63
C ARG A 32 59.43 3.71 9.02
N ARG A 33 59.16 2.51 9.52
CA ARG A 33 60.18 1.52 9.92
C ARG A 33 61.08 1.12 8.73
N HIS A 34 60.50 0.92 7.55
CA HIS A 34 61.25 0.65 6.31
C HIS A 34 62.09 1.84 5.84
N GLN A 35 61.58 3.07 5.94
CA GLN A 35 62.35 4.29 5.62
C GLN A 35 63.60 4.44 6.50
N LEU A 36 63.58 3.89 7.72
CA LEU A 36 64.69 3.92 8.67
C LEU A 36 65.59 2.68 8.61
N GLY A 37 65.43 1.82 7.60
CA GLY A 37 66.23 0.60 7.46
C GLY A 37 65.97 -0.44 8.55
N ILE A 38 64.80 -0.42 9.19
CA ILE A 38 64.39 -1.40 10.19
C ILE A 38 63.46 -2.40 9.47
N PRO A 39 63.89 -3.64 9.15
CA PRO A 39 63.13 -4.55 8.28
C PRO A 39 62.15 -5.44 9.02
N THR A 40 62.35 -5.67 10.33
CA THR A 40 61.44 -6.46 11.19
C THR A 40 60.92 -5.71 12.41
N TRP A 41 59.82 -6.20 13.00
CA TRP A 41 59.31 -5.71 14.29
C TRP A 41 60.28 -6.06 15.45
N GLU A 42 60.99 -7.19 15.36
CA GLU A 42 62.08 -7.58 16.27
C GLU A 42 63.19 -6.51 16.30
N ALA A 43 63.58 -5.98 15.14
CA ALA A 43 64.57 -4.93 15.05
C ALA A 43 64.07 -3.60 15.65
N LEU A 44 62.77 -3.30 15.52
CA LEU A 44 62.16 -2.14 16.18
C LEU A 44 62.14 -2.32 17.70
N ARG A 45 61.87 -3.52 18.20
CA ARG A 45 61.94 -3.86 19.62
C ARG A 45 63.34 -3.64 20.18
N ALA A 46 64.36 -4.18 19.51
CA ALA A 46 65.75 -4.02 19.89
C ALA A 46 66.17 -2.53 19.92
N LYS A 47 65.73 -1.74 18.94
CA LYS A 47 66.04 -0.31 18.84
C LYS A 47 65.28 0.57 19.86
N SER A 48 64.03 0.22 20.17
CA SER A 48 63.19 0.98 21.11
C SER A 48 63.38 0.60 22.57
N GLY A 49 63.92 -0.59 22.86
CA GLY A 49 64.00 -1.12 24.21
C GLY A 49 62.62 -1.42 24.83
N LEU A 50 61.62 -1.68 23.99
CA LEU A 50 60.29 -2.14 24.41
C LEU A 50 60.30 -3.66 24.65
N THR A 51 59.41 -4.12 25.53
CA THR A 51 59.19 -5.56 25.74
C THR A 51 58.39 -6.16 24.58
N SER A 52 58.42 -7.49 24.45
CA SER A 52 57.61 -8.18 23.43
C SER A 52 56.11 -7.90 23.60
N TYR A 53 55.66 -7.77 24.84
CA TYR A 53 54.26 -7.50 25.17
C TYR A 53 53.85 -6.08 24.76
N GLU A 54 54.67 -5.07 25.07
CA GLU A 54 54.43 -3.67 24.66
C GLU A 54 54.39 -3.52 23.14
N LEU A 55 55.30 -4.19 22.42
CA LEU A 55 55.28 -4.19 20.97
C LEU A 55 54.06 -4.92 20.40
N GLN A 56 53.64 -6.01 21.05
CA GLN A 56 52.43 -6.73 20.67
C GLN A 56 51.18 -5.85 20.84
N GLN A 57 51.12 -5.00 21.88
CA GLN A 57 50.04 -4.02 22.05
C GLN A 57 50.00 -3.01 20.90
N VAL A 58 51.15 -2.49 20.46
CA VAL A 58 51.24 -1.62 19.28
C VAL A 58 50.72 -2.35 18.03
N CYS A 59 51.14 -3.61 17.84
CA CYS A 59 50.69 -4.41 16.70
C CYS A 59 49.20 -4.76 16.75
N LYS A 60 48.62 -4.79 17.94
CA LYS A 60 47.19 -4.95 18.20
C LYS A 60 46.41 -3.64 18.14
N GLY A 61 47.01 -2.52 17.73
CA GLY A 61 46.32 -1.23 17.71
C GLY A 61 45.98 -0.67 19.10
N GLU A 62 46.47 -1.30 20.17
CA GLU A 62 46.25 -0.93 21.57
C GLU A 62 47.31 0.09 22.05
N ILE A 63 47.81 0.93 21.14
CA ILE A 63 48.89 1.88 21.43
C ILE A 63 48.53 2.90 22.53
N GLY A 64 47.22 3.17 22.73
CA GLY A 64 46.72 4.00 23.83
C GLY A 64 46.86 3.37 25.22
N GLN A 65 47.17 2.08 25.32
CA GLN A 65 47.43 1.39 26.59
C GLN A 65 48.90 1.51 27.04
N LEU A 66 49.78 2.00 26.17
CA LEU A 66 51.18 2.26 26.51
C LEU A 66 51.31 3.51 27.37
N LYS A 67 52.15 3.44 28.40
CA LYS A 67 52.58 4.59 29.19
C LYS A 67 53.34 5.58 28.32
N ILE A 68 53.29 6.87 28.68
CA ILE A 68 53.98 7.96 27.96
C ILE A 68 55.48 7.67 27.79
N SER A 69 56.13 7.06 28.78
CA SER A 69 57.53 6.65 28.69
C SER A 69 57.80 5.60 27.61
N GLN A 70 56.85 4.69 27.35
CA GLN A 70 56.92 3.69 26.29
C GLN A 70 56.61 4.31 24.92
N LEU A 71 55.64 5.23 24.86
CA LEU A 71 55.34 6.01 23.64
C LEU A 71 56.54 6.87 23.21
N ARG A 72 57.26 7.48 24.17
CA ARG A 72 58.50 8.21 23.88
C ARG A 72 59.58 7.29 23.33
N LYS A 73 59.80 6.11 23.92
CA LYS A 73 60.74 5.11 23.39
C LYS A 73 60.40 4.70 21.96
N LEU A 74 59.12 4.49 21.66
CA LEU A 74 58.63 4.16 20.32
C LEU A 74 58.85 5.33 19.34
N ALA A 75 58.51 6.56 19.75
CA ALA A 75 58.71 7.76 18.96
C ALA A 75 60.19 7.95 18.62
N THR A 76 61.08 7.84 19.61
CA THR A 76 62.53 7.96 19.43
C THR A 76 63.08 6.88 18.49
N ALA A 77 62.62 5.63 18.60
CA ALA A 77 63.07 4.56 17.70
C ALA A 77 62.63 4.76 16.24
N LEU A 78 61.47 5.39 16.04
CA LEU A 78 60.87 5.75 14.75
C LEU A 78 61.27 7.13 14.24
N ASP A 79 62.23 7.79 14.91
CA ASP A 79 62.71 9.11 14.55
C ASP A 79 61.58 10.13 14.42
N TRP A 80 60.68 10.13 15.41
CA TRP A 80 59.57 11.08 15.56
C TRP A 80 59.64 11.76 16.93
N SER A 81 59.20 13.01 17.00
CA SER A 81 58.83 13.60 18.29
C SER A 81 57.57 12.92 18.86
N LEU A 82 57.30 13.10 20.15
CA LEU A 82 56.07 12.56 20.74
C LEU A 82 54.84 13.22 20.11
N GLU A 83 54.92 14.51 19.79
CA GLU A 83 53.88 15.26 19.10
C GLU A 83 53.67 14.75 17.67
N GLU A 84 54.76 14.47 16.95
CA GLU A 84 54.69 13.89 15.60
C GLU A 84 54.11 12.47 15.62
N LEU A 85 54.46 11.66 16.61
CA LEU A 85 53.88 10.33 16.80
C LEU A 85 52.36 10.45 16.99
N ILE A 86 51.91 11.33 17.88
CA ILE A 86 50.47 11.54 18.16
C ILE A 86 49.76 12.09 16.91
N HIS A 87 50.33 13.10 16.24
CA HIS A 87 49.74 13.69 15.05
C HIS A 87 49.64 12.70 13.87
N ASN A 88 50.66 11.87 13.69
CA ASN A 88 50.67 10.81 12.69
C ASN A 88 49.77 9.61 13.06
N ILE A 89 49.23 9.55 14.26
CA ILE A 89 48.27 8.51 14.67
C ILE A 89 46.84 9.07 14.66
N ASP A 90 46.63 10.38 14.88
CA ASP A 90 45.32 10.95 15.24
C ASP A 90 44.65 11.89 14.19
N TYR A 91 45.36 12.47 13.22
CA TYR A 91 44.74 13.50 12.35
C TYR A 91 43.80 12.94 11.25
N GLN A 92 44.13 11.77 10.68
CA GLN A 92 43.30 11.16 9.61
C GLN A 92 42.09 10.41 10.15
N SER A 93 42.12 10.03 11.43
CA SER A 93 41.04 9.28 12.08
C SER A 93 39.81 10.15 12.33
N ILE A 94 40.03 11.35 12.85
CA ILE A 94 39.00 12.37 13.05
C ILE A 94 38.33 12.74 11.72
N LEU A 95 39.12 12.88 10.65
CA LEU A 95 38.63 13.21 9.31
C LEU A 95 37.75 12.11 8.70
N LEU A 96 38.07 10.82 8.89
CA LEU A 96 37.28 9.71 8.36
C LEU A 96 35.96 9.52 9.10
N VAL A 97 35.98 9.61 10.44
CA VAL A 97 34.78 9.50 11.29
C VAL A 97 33.85 10.68 11.08
N ALA A 98 34.38 11.90 10.91
CA ALA A 98 33.57 13.07 10.60
C ALA A 98 32.86 12.91 9.25
N LYS A 99 33.55 12.43 8.20
CA LYS A 99 32.96 12.19 6.87
C LYS A 99 31.84 11.14 6.89
N SER A 100 32.03 10.02 7.59
CA SER A 100 31.01 8.97 7.68
C SER A 100 29.78 9.43 8.47
N ARG A 101 29.98 10.17 9.57
CA ARG A 101 28.88 10.78 10.35
C ARG A 101 28.09 11.79 9.52
N ILE A 102 28.77 12.68 8.78
CA ILE A 102 28.11 13.65 7.89
C ILE A 102 27.29 12.93 6.81
N SER A 103 27.84 11.89 6.18
CA SER A 103 27.10 11.12 5.16
C SER A 103 25.85 10.46 5.73
N ASN A 104 25.94 9.88 6.94
CA ASN A 104 24.79 9.24 7.59
C ASN A 104 23.73 10.25 8.03
N LEU A 105 24.15 11.43 8.53
CA LEU A 105 23.22 12.52 8.85
C LEU A 105 22.50 13.04 7.60
N VAL A 106 23.21 13.20 6.48
CA VAL A 106 22.64 13.61 5.19
C VAL A 106 21.66 12.54 4.66
N LYS A 107 21.97 11.25 4.80
CA LYS A 107 21.05 10.17 4.41
C LYS A 107 19.81 10.14 5.28
N ALA A 108 19.96 10.18 6.61
CA ALA A 108 18.84 10.17 7.55
C ALA A 108 17.91 11.37 7.36
N THR A 109 18.46 12.56 7.11
CA THR A 109 17.68 13.75 6.79
C THR A 109 16.98 13.64 5.43
N THR A 110 17.62 13.07 4.42
CA THR A 110 17.00 12.82 3.11
C THR A 110 15.88 11.78 3.17
N GLU A 111 16.01 10.75 3.99
CA GLU A 111 14.95 9.76 4.21
C GLU A 111 13.79 10.35 5.00
N ALA A 112 14.07 11.15 6.02
CA ALA A 112 13.05 11.87 6.78
C ALA A 112 12.25 12.84 5.91
N THR A 113 12.91 13.56 4.98
CA THR A 113 12.21 14.45 4.04
C THR A 113 11.36 13.66 3.04
N LYS A 114 11.87 12.55 2.49
CA LYS A 114 11.09 11.66 1.60
C LYS A 114 9.86 11.08 2.31
N LEU A 115 10.02 10.59 3.55
CA LEU A 115 8.91 10.05 4.34
C LEU A 115 7.84 11.13 4.58
N ARG A 116 8.26 12.35 4.91
CA ARG A 116 7.35 13.48 5.09
C ARG A 116 6.62 13.84 3.80
N GLN A 117 7.30 13.82 2.65
CA GLN A 117 6.70 14.06 1.34
C GLN A 117 5.66 12.98 1.00
N LEU A 118 5.99 11.70 1.21
CA LEU A 118 5.06 10.59 0.99
C LEU A 118 3.82 10.70 1.89
N GLN A 119 4.00 11.01 3.18
CA GLN A 119 2.89 11.23 4.11
C GLN A 119 1.98 12.38 3.65
N GLN A 120 2.57 13.48 3.17
CA GLN A 120 1.82 14.60 2.61
C GLN A 120 1.05 14.20 1.34
N GLN A 121 1.65 13.42 0.44
CA GLN A 121 0.98 12.91 -0.76
C GLN A 121 -0.18 11.97 -0.39
N CYS A 122 0.01 11.04 0.54
CA CYS A 122 -1.05 10.17 1.03
C CYS A 122 -2.21 10.97 1.64
N PHE A 123 -1.90 12.02 2.42
CA PHE A 123 -2.93 12.89 2.99
C PHE A 123 -3.72 13.64 1.90
N ARG A 124 -3.02 14.21 0.91
CA ARG A 124 -3.66 14.89 -0.23
C ARG A 124 -4.56 13.96 -1.02
N LEU A 125 -4.06 12.77 -1.38
CA LEU A 125 -4.83 11.78 -2.13
C LEU A 125 -6.08 11.32 -1.38
N ARG A 126 -5.98 11.07 -0.06
CA ARG A 126 -7.16 10.73 0.76
C ARG A 126 -8.20 11.84 0.76
N LYS A 127 -7.76 13.10 0.86
CA LYS A 127 -8.64 14.26 0.79
C LYS A 127 -9.31 14.39 -0.58
N GLU A 128 -8.56 14.16 -1.65
CA GLU A 128 -9.06 14.19 -3.02
C GLU A 128 -10.09 13.08 -3.28
N LEU A 129 -9.83 11.85 -2.84
CA LEU A 129 -10.80 10.74 -2.93
C LEU A 129 -12.08 11.04 -2.16
N GLN A 130 -11.98 11.63 -0.97
CA GLN A 130 -13.16 12.03 -0.20
C GLN A 130 -13.95 13.12 -0.93
N HIS A 131 -13.28 14.08 -1.55
CA HIS A 131 -13.93 15.12 -2.35
C HIS A 131 -14.62 14.52 -3.58
N GLN A 132 -13.91 13.68 -4.34
CA GLN A 132 -14.46 13.01 -5.52
C GLN A 132 -15.67 12.13 -5.17
N SER A 133 -15.63 11.39 -4.06
CA SER A 133 -16.78 10.60 -3.59
C SER A 133 -18.00 11.46 -3.30
N LYS A 134 -17.82 12.61 -2.64
CA LYS A 134 -18.92 13.56 -2.39
C LYS A 134 -19.46 14.13 -3.69
N GLN A 135 -18.58 14.52 -4.60
CA GLN A 135 -18.96 15.07 -5.90
C GLN A 135 -19.74 14.04 -6.73
N LEU A 136 -19.27 12.80 -6.81
CA LEU A 136 -19.97 11.70 -7.48
C LEU A 136 -21.37 11.48 -6.91
N ASN A 137 -21.53 11.55 -5.59
CA ASN A 137 -22.85 11.42 -4.97
C ASN A 137 -23.78 12.58 -5.35
N THR A 138 -23.28 13.82 -5.34
CA THR A 138 -24.05 14.99 -5.78
C THR A 138 -24.44 14.89 -7.25
N ASP A 139 -23.50 14.52 -8.12
CA ASP A 139 -23.72 14.37 -9.56
C ASP A 139 -24.73 13.25 -9.84
N PHE A 140 -24.63 12.12 -9.11
CA PHE A 140 -25.60 11.03 -9.17
C PHE A 140 -27.00 11.48 -8.74
N GLN A 141 -27.12 12.20 -7.62
CA GLN A 141 -28.41 12.71 -7.13
C GLN A 141 -29.05 13.66 -8.16
N LYS A 142 -28.26 14.58 -8.72
CA LYS A 142 -28.73 15.52 -9.73
C LYS A 142 -29.17 14.82 -11.01
N SER A 143 -28.31 13.95 -11.56
CA SER A 143 -28.62 13.21 -12.79
C SER A 143 -29.84 12.30 -12.63
N THR A 144 -29.95 11.59 -11.50
CA THR A 144 -31.13 10.77 -11.19
C THR A 144 -32.39 11.62 -11.10
N PHE A 145 -32.33 12.79 -10.46
CA PHE A 145 -33.47 13.69 -10.38
C PHE A 145 -33.89 14.21 -11.76
N GLU A 146 -32.94 14.63 -12.60
CA GLU A 146 -33.21 15.10 -13.97
C GLU A 146 -33.90 14.02 -14.81
N GLN A 147 -33.45 12.76 -14.72
CA GLN A 147 -34.08 11.63 -15.42
C GLN A 147 -35.50 11.34 -14.89
N LEU A 148 -35.73 11.49 -13.59
CA LEU A 148 -37.02 11.24 -12.95
C LEU A 148 -37.94 12.47 -12.87
N GLN A 149 -37.50 13.64 -13.36
CA GLN A 149 -38.16 14.92 -13.13
C GLN A 149 -39.63 14.92 -13.57
N THR A 150 -39.91 14.37 -14.76
CA THR A 150 -41.26 14.26 -15.29
C THR A 150 -42.17 13.41 -14.40
N LEU A 151 -41.67 12.27 -13.90
CA LEU A 151 -42.42 11.43 -12.95
C LEU A 151 -42.66 12.18 -11.64
N LEU A 152 -41.59 12.75 -11.05
CA LEU A 152 -41.64 13.43 -9.76
C LEU A 152 -42.56 14.65 -9.75
N THR A 153 -42.64 15.36 -10.88
CA THR A 153 -43.52 16.54 -11.03
C THR A 153 -44.97 16.13 -11.25
N ASN A 154 -45.23 15.05 -12.00
CA ASN A 154 -46.58 14.70 -12.43
C ASN A 154 -47.29 13.68 -11.53
N TYR A 155 -46.57 12.82 -10.79
CA TYR A 155 -47.19 11.79 -9.95
C TYR A 155 -48.12 12.34 -8.86
N PRO A 156 -47.86 13.50 -8.20
CA PRO A 156 -48.74 13.99 -7.15
C PRO A 156 -50.12 14.35 -7.72
N SER A 157 -50.13 15.05 -8.87
CA SER A 157 -51.33 15.42 -9.60
C SER A 157 -52.08 14.19 -10.13
N ALA A 158 -51.35 13.20 -10.66
CA ALA A 158 -51.93 11.95 -11.14
C ALA A 158 -52.58 11.15 -9.99
N SER A 159 -51.94 11.11 -8.82
CA SER A 159 -52.47 10.47 -7.62
C SER A 159 -53.77 11.13 -7.14
N GLN A 160 -53.78 12.46 -7.05
CA GLN A 160 -54.99 13.21 -6.69
C GLN A 160 -56.12 12.99 -7.72
N MET A 161 -55.79 12.94 -9.01
CA MET A 161 -56.77 12.69 -10.06
C MET A 161 -57.36 11.27 -9.96
N ALA A 162 -56.55 10.25 -9.69
CA ALA A 162 -57.01 8.88 -9.52
C ALA A 162 -57.95 8.73 -8.32
N GLN A 163 -57.68 9.44 -7.22
CA GLN A 163 -58.56 9.48 -6.05
C GLN A 163 -59.89 10.18 -6.35
N ALA A 164 -59.84 11.33 -7.03
CA ALA A 164 -61.03 12.10 -7.39
C ALA A 164 -61.88 11.44 -8.48
N LYS A 165 -61.26 10.62 -9.34
CA LYS A 165 -61.93 9.89 -10.43
C LYS A 165 -61.62 8.40 -10.33
N PRO A 166 -62.33 7.63 -9.49
CA PRO A 166 -62.10 6.21 -9.32
C PRO A 166 -62.20 5.38 -10.62
N ASN A 167 -62.98 5.87 -11.60
CA ASN A 167 -63.14 5.23 -12.91
C ASN A 167 -62.13 5.73 -13.96
N LEU A 168 -61.07 6.44 -13.57
CA LEU A 168 -60.01 6.89 -14.48
C LEU A 168 -59.35 5.66 -15.15
N PRO A 169 -59.32 5.59 -16.48
CA PRO A 169 -58.67 4.47 -17.16
C PRO A 169 -57.18 4.40 -16.84
N ALA A 170 -56.70 3.25 -16.34
CA ALA A 170 -55.30 3.04 -15.98
C ALA A 170 -54.32 3.29 -17.14
N LYS A 171 -54.76 3.12 -18.39
CA LYS A 171 -53.98 3.46 -19.59
C LYS A 171 -53.51 4.92 -19.63
N ASN A 172 -54.23 5.82 -18.94
CA ASN A 172 -53.86 7.24 -18.87
C ASN A 172 -52.65 7.49 -17.95
N LEU A 173 -52.26 6.49 -17.15
CA LEU A 173 -51.13 6.57 -16.22
C LEU A 173 -49.88 5.87 -16.73
N THR A 174 -49.93 5.10 -17.83
CA THR A 174 -48.79 4.26 -18.27
C THR A 174 -47.58 5.08 -18.67
N SER A 175 -47.78 6.18 -19.40
CA SER A 175 -46.69 7.08 -19.83
C SER A 175 -45.99 7.80 -18.67
N LEU A 176 -46.61 7.87 -17.50
CA LEU A 176 -46.00 8.44 -16.31
C LEU A 176 -44.78 7.63 -15.84
N PHE A 177 -44.73 6.33 -16.15
CA PHE A 177 -43.69 5.41 -15.70
C PHE A 177 -42.53 5.26 -16.68
N THR A 178 -42.61 5.81 -17.89
CA THR A 178 -41.51 5.79 -18.88
C THR A 178 -40.16 6.28 -18.33
N PRO A 179 -40.09 7.31 -17.46
CA PRO A 179 -38.83 7.71 -16.81
C PRO A 179 -38.15 6.59 -16.02
N LEU A 180 -38.91 5.65 -15.45
CA LEU A 180 -38.35 4.50 -14.72
C LEU A 180 -37.71 3.49 -15.67
N GLU A 181 -38.35 3.23 -16.82
CA GLU A 181 -37.81 2.33 -17.86
C GLU A 181 -36.49 2.88 -18.41
N ASN A 182 -36.46 4.18 -18.71
CA ASN A 182 -35.26 4.87 -19.19
C ASN A 182 -34.12 4.84 -18.15
N LEU A 183 -34.43 5.07 -16.88
CA LEU A 183 -33.46 5.02 -15.78
C LEU A 183 -32.81 3.63 -15.69
N LEU A 184 -33.63 2.57 -15.65
CA LEU A 184 -33.15 1.19 -15.56
C LEU A 184 -32.29 0.81 -16.77
N GLN A 185 -32.71 1.21 -17.97
CA GLN A 185 -31.93 1.00 -19.18
C GLN A 185 -30.58 1.74 -19.14
N SER A 186 -30.55 2.97 -18.62
CA SER A 186 -29.32 3.76 -18.48
C SER A 186 -28.31 3.13 -17.52
N TRP A 187 -28.78 2.42 -16.50
CA TRP A 187 -27.97 1.63 -15.57
C TRP A 187 -27.54 0.27 -16.14
N GLY A 188 -28.04 -0.11 -17.33
CA GLY A 188 -27.77 -1.42 -17.93
C GLY A 188 -28.53 -2.56 -17.27
N TYR A 189 -29.62 -2.27 -16.55
CA TYR A 189 -30.45 -3.29 -15.92
C TYR A 189 -31.47 -3.82 -16.92
N GLU A 190 -31.52 -5.14 -17.05
CA GLU A 190 -32.43 -5.82 -17.95
C GLU A 190 -33.51 -6.56 -17.17
N PRO A 191 -34.78 -6.51 -17.62
CA PRO A 191 -35.84 -7.30 -17.03
C PRO A 191 -35.66 -8.78 -17.36
N ILE A 192 -36.02 -9.63 -16.41
CA ILE A 192 -36.11 -11.09 -16.58
C ILE A 192 -37.54 -11.41 -17.03
N GLY A 193 -37.73 -11.53 -18.35
CA GLY A 193 -39.04 -11.73 -18.98
C GLY A 193 -39.90 -10.47 -19.04
N LYS A 194 -41.16 -10.62 -19.48
CA LYS A 194 -42.17 -9.56 -19.56
C LYS A 194 -43.36 -9.88 -18.64
N PRO A 195 -44.13 -8.87 -18.20
CA PRO A 195 -45.31 -9.13 -17.37
C PRO A 195 -46.27 -10.09 -18.08
N TRP A 196 -46.65 -11.16 -17.37
CA TRP A 196 -47.55 -12.21 -17.85
C TRP A 196 -47.04 -13.00 -19.07
N GLU A 197 -45.75 -12.90 -19.38
CA GLU A 197 -45.12 -13.77 -20.36
C GLU A 197 -45.03 -15.19 -19.80
N GLN A 198 -45.35 -16.18 -20.64
CA GLN A 198 -45.16 -17.58 -20.32
C GLN A 198 -43.74 -18.01 -20.72
N VAL A 199 -42.97 -18.47 -19.74
CA VAL A 199 -41.57 -18.88 -19.91
C VAL A 199 -41.32 -20.24 -19.23
N PRO A 200 -40.35 -21.03 -19.70
CA PRO A 200 -39.89 -22.20 -18.95
C PRO A 200 -39.30 -21.78 -17.60
N TYR A 201 -39.66 -22.48 -16.53
CA TYR A 201 -39.14 -22.22 -15.20
C TYR A 201 -37.64 -22.51 -15.15
N ASN A 202 -36.86 -21.53 -14.69
CA ASN A 202 -35.43 -21.62 -14.50
C ASN A 202 -35.10 -21.14 -13.08
N PRO A 203 -34.72 -22.03 -12.14
CA PRO A 203 -34.40 -21.67 -10.76
C PRO A 203 -33.29 -20.61 -10.60
N GLN A 204 -32.42 -20.43 -11.61
CA GLN A 204 -31.37 -19.40 -11.59
C GLN A 204 -31.92 -17.99 -11.86
N LEU A 205 -33.04 -17.88 -12.56
CA LEU A 205 -33.64 -16.61 -12.98
C LEU A 205 -34.96 -16.33 -12.25
N HIS A 206 -35.64 -17.37 -11.81
CA HIS A 206 -37.02 -17.33 -11.36
C HIS A 206 -37.18 -17.82 -9.92
N GLN A 207 -38.05 -17.17 -9.18
CA GLN A 207 -38.56 -17.59 -7.89
C GLN A 207 -40.00 -18.09 -8.05
N ALA A 208 -40.21 -19.39 -7.89
CA ALA A 208 -41.54 -19.98 -7.92
C ALA A 208 -42.38 -19.52 -6.71
N ASP A 209 -43.70 -19.47 -6.88
CA ASP A 209 -44.66 -19.24 -5.79
C ASP A 209 -45.02 -20.51 -5.00
N THR A 210 -44.61 -21.66 -5.52
CA THR A 210 -44.82 -23.00 -4.98
C THR A 210 -43.56 -23.85 -5.19
N ASP A 211 -43.25 -24.74 -4.25
CA ASP A 211 -41.99 -25.50 -4.25
C ASP A 211 -42.00 -26.71 -5.20
N ASP A 212 -43.15 -27.04 -5.81
CA ASP A 212 -43.33 -28.22 -6.65
C ASP A 212 -43.19 -27.94 -8.16
N ILE A 213 -42.87 -26.70 -8.56
CA ILE A 213 -42.61 -26.33 -9.95
C ILE A 213 -41.29 -26.94 -10.40
N LYS A 214 -41.33 -27.71 -11.50
CA LYS A 214 -40.14 -28.37 -12.04
C LYS A 214 -39.40 -27.48 -13.01
N GLU A 215 -38.07 -27.59 -13.04
CA GLU A 215 -37.26 -26.91 -14.05
C GLU A 215 -37.76 -27.25 -15.47
N GLY A 216 -37.89 -26.23 -16.31
CA GLY A 216 -38.47 -26.33 -17.66
C GLY A 216 -39.99 -26.26 -17.74
N GLU A 217 -40.71 -26.35 -16.61
CA GLU A 217 -42.18 -26.24 -16.59
C GLU A 217 -42.64 -24.83 -17.01
N LEU A 218 -43.70 -24.72 -17.82
CA LEU A 218 -44.19 -23.42 -18.27
C LEU A 218 -44.89 -22.66 -17.15
N VAL A 219 -44.40 -21.44 -16.89
CA VAL A 219 -44.89 -20.55 -15.84
C VAL A 219 -45.03 -19.13 -16.35
N TYR A 220 -45.93 -18.35 -15.76
CA TYR A 220 -46.13 -16.95 -16.05
C TYR A 220 -45.28 -16.06 -15.14
N VAL A 221 -44.64 -15.04 -15.71
CA VAL A 221 -43.95 -14.00 -14.94
C VAL A 221 -44.98 -13.09 -14.28
N ARG A 222 -45.13 -13.21 -12.95
CA ARG A 222 -46.07 -12.43 -12.15
C ARG A 222 -45.46 -11.11 -11.68
N PHE A 223 -44.18 -11.14 -11.31
CA PHE A 223 -43.41 -9.96 -10.98
C PHE A 223 -42.05 -10.01 -11.69
N ILE A 224 -41.71 -8.92 -12.38
CA ILE A 224 -40.47 -8.81 -13.12
C ILE A 224 -39.28 -8.80 -12.17
N GLY A 225 -38.29 -9.64 -12.46
CA GLY A 225 -36.96 -9.58 -11.85
C GLY A 225 -36.02 -8.75 -12.71
N TYR A 226 -34.84 -8.44 -12.18
CA TYR A 226 -33.83 -7.65 -12.87
C TYR A 226 -32.45 -8.28 -12.76
N ARG A 227 -31.66 -8.12 -13.82
CA ARG A 227 -30.25 -8.52 -13.88
C ARG A 227 -29.39 -7.36 -14.36
N ASP A 228 -28.17 -7.29 -13.87
CA ASP A 228 -27.18 -6.29 -14.27
C ASP A 228 -26.37 -6.80 -15.45
N ARG A 229 -26.63 -6.26 -16.65
CA ARG A 229 -25.91 -6.63 -17.89
C ARG A 229 -24.42 -6.28 -17.82
N GLN A 230 -24.05 -5.28 -17.02
CA GLN A 230 -22.71 -4.72 -16.98
C GLN A 230 -21.83 -5.31 -15.87
N SER A 231 -22.34 -6.29 -15.10
CA SER A 231 -21.59 -6.91 -14.02
C SER A 231 -20.42 -7.75 -14.55
N ASN A 232 -19.25 -7.12 -14.69
CA ASN A 232 -17.97 -7.82 -14.68
C ASN A 232 -17.51 -7.88 -13.24
N ASP A 233 -17.92 -8.93 -12.51
CA ASP A 233 -17.44 -9.16 -11.17
C ASP A 233 -15.92 -9.48 -11.22
N ARG A 234 -15.10 -8.43 -11.10
CA ARG A 234 -13.63 -8.52 -11.20
C ARG A 234 -13.02 -9.38 -10.09
N ASN A 235 -13.78 -9.70 -9.04
CA ASN A 235 -13.33 -10.54 -7.93
C ASN A 235 -13.60 -12.04 -8.12
N THR A 236 -14.38 -12.45 -9.12
CA THR A 236 -14.67 -13.86 -9.44
C THR A 236 -13.96 -14.36 -10.70
N ALA A 237 -13.30 -13.48 -11.46
CA ALA A 237 -12.61 -13.79 -12.73
C ALA A 237 -11.30 -14.59 -12.60
N LYS A 238 -11.13 -15.39 -11.54
CA LYS A 238 -9.96 -16.26 -11.37
C LYS A 238 -10.33 -17.73 -11.21
N THR A 239 -11.32 -18.22 -11.94
CA THR A 239 -11.43 -19.64 -12.36
C THR A 239 -12.47 -19.66 -13.50
N THR A 240 -12.23 -20.48 -14.52
CA THR A 240 -13.06 -20.70 -15.72
C THR A 240 -13.19 -19.56 -16.74
N GLY A 241 -12.59 -19.78 -17.92
CA GLY A 241 -12.93 -19.07 -19.14
C GLY A 241 -14.32 -19.49 -19.63
N ASP A 242 -14.97 -18.56 -20.34
CA ASP A 242 -16.33 -18.66 -20.89
C ASP A 242 -17.47 -18.74 -19.88
N THR A 243 -18.01 -17.57 -19.51
CA THR A 243 -19.37 -17.10 -19.81
C THR A 243 -19.53 -15.75 -19.10
N GLN A 244 -20.00 -14.70 -19.78
CA GLN A 244 -20.38 -13.45 -19.11
C GLN A 244 -21.49 -13.75 -18.09
N GLN A 245 -21.13 -13.94 -16.82
CA GLN A 245 -22.11 -14.26 -15.79
C GLN A 245 -22.80 -12.96 -15.35
N THR A 246 -23.97 -12.72 -15.93
CA THR A 246 -24.84 -11.58 -15.59
C THR A 246 -25.32 -11.73 -14.15
N LYS A 247 -25.07 -10.73 -13.30
CA LYS A 247 -25.47 -10.74 -11.90
C LYS A 247 -26.97 -10.52 -11.79
N ILE A 248 -27.67 -11.47 -11.16
CA ILE A 248 -29.09 -11.31 -10.83
C ILE A 248 -29.22 -10.34 -9.65
N LEU A 249 -29.98 -9.26 -9.84
CA LEU A 249 -30.29 -8.30 -8.78
C LEU A 249 -31.50 -8.77 -7.96
N CYS A 250 -32.51 -9.27 -8.65
CA CYS A 250 -33.64 -9.97 -8.06
C CYS A 250 -34.26 -10.96 -9.08
N PRO A 251 -34.65 -12.17 -8.65
CA PRO A 251 -35.27 -13.13 -9.54
C PRO A 251 -36.70 -12.69 -9.90
N ALA A 252 -37.18 -13.09 -11.08
CA ALA A 252 -38.57 -12.88 -11.45
C ALA A 252 -39.46 -13.86 -10.69
N LYS A 253 -40.57 -13.38 -10.14
CA LYS A 253 -41.53 -14.26 -9.45
C LYS A 253 -42.49 -14.85 -10.45
N VAL A 254 -42.65 -16.17 -10.42
CA VAL A 254 -43.41 -16.91 -11.43
C VAL A 254 -44.49 -17.78 -10.79
N SER A 255 -45.53 -18.06 -11.57
CA SER A 255 -46.68 -18.89 -11.15
C SER A 255 -47.22 -19.68 -12.33
N ARG A 256 -47.86 -20.82 -12.08
CA ARG A 256 -48.61 -21.56 -13.13
C ARG A 256 -49.85 -20.82 -13.61
N THR A 257 -50.34 -19.85 -12.84
CA THR A 257 -51.62 -19.17 -13.10
C THR A 257 -51.48 -17.66 -13.15
N LEU A 258 -52.27 -17.02 -14.00
CA LEU A 258 -52.41 -15.56 -14.03
C LEU A 258 -53.26 -15.06 -12.84
N PRO A 259 -53.11 -13.78 -12.45
CA PRO A 259 -54.02 -13.14 -11.50
C PRO A 259 -55.49 -13.23 -11.98
N GLY A 260 -56.42 -13.38 -11.03
CA GLY A 260 -57.85 -13.51 -11.34
C GLY A 260 -58.39 -12.36 -12.19
N GLY A 261 -59.17 -12.69 -13.22
CA GLY A 261 -59.82 -11.72 -14.13
C GLY A 261 -59.14 -11.55 -15.49
N ILE A 262 -57.99 -12.17 -15.72
CA ILE A 262 -57.28 -12.17 -17.02
C ILE A 262 -57.43 -13.56 -17.64
N LYS A 263 -58.02 -13.65 -18.85
CA LYS A 263 -58.15 -14.92 -19.58
C LYS A 263 -56.88 -15.17 -20.40
N ASN A 264 -56.47 -16.44 -20.48
CA ASN A 264 -55.37 -16.93 -21.32
C ASN A 264 -55.60 -16.63 -22.80
#